data_AF-A0A9W9M8S9-F1
#
_entry.id   AF-A0A9W9M8S9-F1
#
_cell.length_a   1.000
_cell.length_b   1.000
_cell.length_c   1.000
_cell.angle_alpha   90.00
_cell.angle_beta   90.00
_cell.angle_gamma   90.00
#
_symmetry.space_group_name_H-M   'P 1'
#
loop_
_entity.id
_entity.type
_entity.pdbx_description
1 polymer ?
#
loop_
_entity_poly.entity_id
_entity_poly.type
_entity_poly.pdbx_seq_one_letter_code
_entity_poly.pdbx_strand_id
1 'polypeptide(L)'
;MPPSRKSCLACAQSKRRCDKGLPKCGRCLAKNTDCEYNGRNPGLRKTTGRSVEVSIAVAEPFAEDLASDWQLQRSPAVPAAAILSPCTSDPFFNFSNDPFDLESIPQNGFLSETFMEDTIAQQNPNDIGRITSSTTAQARVEFAAKKLAALPKTFSQQGQTMFIHRRLFQDRTPPALQDALSTCALYCLKNTENQALVFRNLEHKRQQLIAKIEPLLAPKMDLLEALQALIMYQIISLFDGDIRLRAQAEADELVLLMWASHLNSRTRQVQPPLAPIEAQCMPGSTSPSWRRWLIEESSRRTVITAFMLKGVYSYLKLGHDTVPDLQMGFTAQAALWNSQSETSWQRAQGEREWLEVRVTHWDEAIAKAKPDDLEELGVLIMVMLKGTAATGKWLGYTHNIRYGLEGSEHG
;
A
#
# COMPACT_ATOMS: atom_id res chain seq x y z
N MET A 1 -13.94 -10.38 46.96
CA MET A 1 -12.89 -9.39 47.32
C MET A 1 -11.74 -9.52 46.34
N PRO A 2 -11.29 -8.44 45.67
CA PRO A 2 -10.16 -8.52 44.76
C PRO A 2 -8.86 -8.76 45.53
N PRO A 3 -7.89 -9.53 44.98
CA PRO A 3 -6.66 -9.88 45.68
C PRO A 3 -5.84 -8.63 45.98
N SER A 4 -5.33 -8.52 47.21
CA SER A 4 -4.50 -7.37 47.61
C SER A 4 -3.22 -7.33 46.78
N ARG A 5 -3.07 -6.32 45.93
CA ARG A 5 -1.87 -6.16 45.09
C ARG A 5 -0.63 -5.95 45.97
N LYS A 6 0.52 -6.52 45.56
CA LYS A 6 1.80 -6.31 46.25
C LYS A 6 2.35 -4.90 45.98
N SER A 7 3.23 -4.41 46.85
CA SER A 7 3.96 -3.15 46.63
C SER A 7 4.85 -3.23 45.37
N CYS A 8 5.11 -2.10 44.70
CA CYS A 8 6.04 -2.06 43.56
C CYS A 8 7.47 -2.42 44.00
N LEU A 9 8.29 -2.87 43.05
CA LEU A 9 9.67 -3.29 43.25
C LEU A 9 10.53 -2.21 43.90
N ALA A 10 10.44 -0.97 43.41
CA ALA A 10 11.20 0.14 43.96
C ALA A 10 10.83 0.45 45.43
N CYS A 11 9.55 0.37 45.79
CA CYS A 11 9.13 0.55 47.19
C CYS A 11 9.47 -0.66 48.06
N ALA A 12 9.42 -1.87 47.51
CA ALA A 12 9.82 -3.09 48.21
C ALA A 12 11.32 -3.10 48.52
N GLN A 13 12.18 -2.80 47.54
CA GLN A 13 13.63 -2.72 47.70
C GLN A 13 14.05 -1.64 48.70
N SER A 14 13.38 -0.49 48.67
CA SER A 14 13.65 0.60 49.62
C SER A 14 12.94 0.46 50.97
N LYS A 15 12.23 -0.66 51.21
CA LYS A 15 11.48 -0.95 52.45
C LYS A 15 10.52 0.18 52.88
N ARG A 16 9.81 0.78 51.92
CA ARG A 16 8.84 1.86 52.18
C ARG A 16 7.44 1.48 51.73
N ARG A 17 6.45 2.14 52.32
CA ARG A 17 5.04 1.94 52.00
C ARG A 17 4.74 2.39 50.56
N CYS A 18 4.05 1.53 49.81
CA CYS A 18 3.58 1.79 48.44
C CYS A 18 2.06 1.97 48.47
N ASP A 19 1.57 3.03 47.83
CA ASP A 19 0.16 3.37 47.67
C ASP A 19 -0.53 2.62 46.51
N LYS A 20 0.23 1.83 45.74
CA LYS A 20 -0.25 0.93 44.69
C LYS A 20 -0.96 1.63 43.51
N GLY A 21 -0.72 2.94 43.33
CA GLY A 21 -1.19 3.71 42.18
C GLY A 21 -0.63 3.19 40.85
N LEU A 22 -1.44 3.31 39.79
CA LEU A 22 -1.09 3.03 38.41
C LEU A 22 -1.17 4.31 37.57
N PRO A 23 -0.29 4.52 36.58
CA PRO A 23 0.80 3.62 36.16
C PRO A 23 2.03 3.63 37.08
N LYS A 24 2.21 4.66 37.93
CA LYS A 24 3.27 4.72 38.96
C LYS A 24 2.64 4.98 40.33
N CYS A 25 3.25 4.44 41.39
CA CYS A 25 2.87 4.78 42.76
C CYS A 25 3.27 6.24 43.08
N GLY A 26 2.51 6.94 43.92
CA GLY A 26 2.71 8.37 44.20
C GLY A 26 4.12 8.70 44.69
N ARG A 27 4.77 7.79 45.43
CA ARG A 27 6.16 7.95 45.84
C ARG A 27 7.15 7.85 44.68
N CYS A 28 6.97 6.87 43.80
CA CYS A 28 7.85 6.72 42.64
C CYS A 28 7.65 7.86 41.64
N LEU A 29 6.43 8.40 41.54
CA LEU A 29 6.14 9.60 40.76
C LEU A 29 6.87 10.82 41.34
N ALA A 30 6.75 11.06 42.65
CA ALA A 30 7.39 12.20 43.32
C ALA A 30 8.93 12.15 43.30
N LYS A 31 9.51 10.94 43.29
CA LYS A 31 10.97 10.74 43.22
C LYS A 31 11.50 10.53 41.81
N ASN A 32 10.64 10.54 40.80
CA ASN A 32 10.94 10.19 39.42
C ASN A 32 11.76 8.88 39.29
N THR A 33 11.39 7.86 40.08
CA THR A 33 12.03 6.53 40.05
C THR A 33 11.16 5.54 39.28
N ASP A 34 11.80 4.54 38.66
CA ASP A 34 11.07 3.51 37.93
C ASP A 34 10.16 2.68 38.86
N CYS A 35 8.93 2.41 38.42
CA CYS A 35 7.87 1.87 39.27
C CYS A 35 7.23 0.64 38.64
N GLU A 36 7.87 -0.50 38.84
CA GLU A 36 7.42 -1.77 38.30
C GLU A 36 6.75 -2.64 39.37
N TYR A 37 5.63 -3.30 39.04
CA TYR A 37 4.98 -4.28 39.91
C TYR A 37 5.22 -5.67 39.31
N ASN A 38 5.88 -6.57 40.05
CA ASN A 38 6.18 -7.94 39.59
C ASN A 38 4.93 -8.64 39.03
N GLY A 39 4.87 -8.81 37.72
CA GLY A 39 3.90 -9.68 37.04
C GLY A 39 4.52 -11.03 36.76
N ARG A 40 4.34 -12.02 37.65
CA ARG A 40 4.57 -13.44 37.30
C ARG A 40 3.67 -14.37 38.10
N ASN A 41 2.82 -15.10 37.39
CA ASN A 41 2.14 -16.32 37.87
C ASN A 41 3.18 -17.43 38.12
N PRO A 42 3.01 -18.28 39.16
CA PRO A 42 3.85 -19.45 39.42
C PRO A 42 3.25 -20.77 38.87
N GLY A 43 4.11 -21.62 38.31
CA GLY A 43 3.84 -23.03 37.90
C GLY A 43 4.50 -23.31 36.55
N LEU A 44 5.45 -24.23 36.35
CA LEU A 44 5.68 -25.56 36.91
C LEU A 44 7.19 -25.85 37.05
N ARG A 45 7.58 -26.40 38.20
CA ARG A 45 8.71 -27.35 38.40
C ARG A 45 8.13 -28.76 38.10
N LYS A 46 8.80 -29.81 37.64
CA LYS A 46 10.17 -30.37 37.60
C LYS A 46 10.08 -31.50 36.52
N THR A 47 11.15 -31.98 35.88
CA THR A 47 12.00 -33.06 36.43
C THR A 47 13.30 -33.23 35.64
N THR A 48 14.29 -33.71 36.38
CA THR A 48 15.67 -34.10 36.06
C THR A 48 15.81 -35.29 35.12
N GLY A 49 16.87 -35.32 34.30
CA GLY A 49 17.30 -36.55 33.61
C GLY A 49 18.47 -36.41 32.62
N ARG A 50 19.70 -36.49 33.14
CA ARG A 50 20.89 -37.19 32.60
C ARG A 50 21.47 -36.84 31.21
N SER A 51 22.68 -36.28 31.30
CA SER A 51 23.83 -36.26 30.39
C SER A 51 23.85 -37.27 29.23
N VAL A 52 23.96 -36.75 28.00
CA VAL A 52 24.75 -37.33 26.90
C VAL A 52 25.38 -36.16 26.11
N GLU A 53 26.71 -36.11 26.12
CA GLU A 53 27.50 -35.28 25.21
C GLU A 53 27.40 -35.85 23.79
N VAL A 54 26.99 -35.02 22.83
CA VAL A 54 27.27 -35.23 21.41
C VAL A 54 27.69 -33.90 20.81
N SER A 55 28.95 -33.86 20.40
CA SER A 55 29.60 -32.78 19.67
C SER A 55 28.89 -32.53 18.34
N ILE A 56 28.47 -31.29 18.10
CA ILE A 56 28.13 -30.79 16.75
C ILE A 56 28.86 -29.47 16.53
N ALA A 57 29.47 -29.41 15.35
CA ALA A 57 30.45 -28.44 14.91
C ALA A 57 29.98 -26.98 14.96
N VAL A 58 30.95 -26.13 15.23
CA VAL A 58 30.89 -24.67 15.23
C VAL A 58 30.54 -24.17 13.83
N ALA A 59 29.40 -23.48 13.71
CA ALA A 59 29.14 -22.52 12.65
C ALA A 59 28.80 -21.19 13.34
N GLU A 60 29.62 -20.17 13.10
CA GLU A 60 29.50 -18.84 13.67
C GLU A 60 28.21 -18.12 13.20
N PRO A 61 27.53 -17.36 14.06
CA PRO A 61 26.38 -16.56 13.66
C PRO A 61 26.83 -15.20 13.10
N PHE A 62 26.84 -15.07 11.78
CA PHE A 62 26.94 -13.77 11.10
C PHE A 62 25.54 -13.13 11.04
N ALA A 63 25.02 -12.68 12.18
CA ALA A 63 23.66 -12.14 12.26
C ALA A 63 23.47 -11.13 13.42
N GLU A 64 24.42 -10.21 13.62
CA GLU A 64 24.23 -9.12 14.60
C GLU A 64 24.33 -7.71 14.01
N ASP A 65 24.58 -7.53 12.70
CA ASP A 65 24.82 -6.19 12.12
C ASP A 65 23.72 -5.68 11.16
N LEU A 66 22.59 -6.39 11.03
CA LEU A 66 21.44 -5.97 10.22
C LEU A 66 20.24 -5.47 11.05
N ALA A 67 20.34 -5.41 12.38
CA ALA A 67 19.18 -5.06 13.22
C ALA A 67 19.00 -3.55 13.47
N SER A 68 19.94 -2.70 13.04
CA SER A 68 20.04 -1.32 13.58
C SER A 68 19.57 -0.19 12.66
N ASP A 69 19.17 -0.45 11.40
CA ASP A 69 18.93 0.63 10.41
C ASP A 69 17.52 0.72 9.82
N TRP A 70 16.51 0.10 10.47
CA TRP A 70 15.12 0.10 9.98
C TRP A 70 14.24 1.26 10.49
N GLN A 71 14.83 2.36 10.98
CA GLN A 71 14.04 3.53 11.34
C GLN A 71 13.39 4.15 10.09
N LEU A 72 12.11 4.51 10.17
CA LEU A 72 11.43 5.38 9.21
C LEU A 72 12.30 6.65 9.02
N GLN A 73 13.09 6.71 7.95
CA GLN A 73 13.79 7.93 7.56
C GLN A 73 12.74 8.98 7.15
N ARG A 74 12.28 9.76 8.13
CA ARG A 74 11.99 11.18 7.91
C ARG A 74 13.32 11.89 7.98
N SER A 75 14.00 12.07 6.86
CA SER A 75 15.26 12.81 6.85
C SER A 75 15.02 14.32 6.91
N PRO A 76 15.69 15.05 7.82
CA PRO A 76 15.99 16.46 7.69
C PRO A 76 17.34 16.69 6.95
N ALA A 77 17.38 17.75 6.14
CA ALA A 77 18.50 18.56 5.60
C ALA A 77 19.75 17.94 4.89
N VAL A 78 20.14 18.63 3.79
CA VAL A 78 21.22 18.44 2.77
C VAL A 78 22.66 18.68 3.31
N PRO A 79 23.78 18.32 2.62
CA PRO A 79 24.33 18.90 1.35
C PRO A 79 24.87 17.79 0.38
N ALA A 80 25.43 17.97 -0.83
CA ALA A 80 25.61 19.03 -1.84
C ALA A 80 25.93 18.35 -3.20
N ALA A 81 25.80 19.13 -4.29
CA ALA A 81 25.90 18.83 -5.72
C ALA A 81 26.92 17.78 -6.23
N ALA A 82 26.48 16.99 -7.23
CA ALA A 82 27.32 16.54 -8.32
C ALA A 82 26.49 16.45 -9.62
N ILE A 83 27.01 17.12 -10.65
CA ILE A 83 26.58 17.08 -12.05
C ILE A 83 27.10 15.79 -12.68
N LEU A 84 26.35 15.16 -13.62
CA LEU A 84 26.79 14.44 -14.85
C LEU A 84 25.57 13.70 -15.45
N SER A 85 25.07 14.08 -16.63
CA SER A 85 25.42 13.66 -18.01
C SER A 85 24.82 12.29 -18.44
N PRO A 86 24.03 12.21 -19.54
CA PRO A 86 23.27 11.03 -19.90
C PRO A 86 23.97 10.13 -20.93
N CYS A 87 23.96 8.81 -20.72
CA CYS A 87 23.97 7.79 -21.79
C CYS A 87 23.76 6.39 -21.20
N THR A 88 22.73 5.66 -21.64
CA THR A 88 22.85 4.64 -22.70
C THR A 88 21.50 4.00 -22.97
N SER A 89 21.34 3.59 -24.22
CA SER A 89 20.13 3.22 -24.95
C SER A 89 19.77 1.73 -24.83
N ASP A 90 18.46 1.44 -24.75
CA ASP A 90 17.90 0.10 -24.94
C ASP A 90 16.70 0.17 -25.92
N PRO A 91 16.62 -0.63 -26.99
CA PRO A 91 15.84 -0.29 -28.20
C PRO A 91 14.37 -0.74 -28.21
N PHE A 92 13.75 -1.02 -27.05
CA PHE A 92 12.33 -1.43 -26.98
C PHE A 92 11.40 -0.48 -26.19
N PHE A 93 11.94 0.59 -25.61
CA PHE A 93 11.19 1.65 -24.93
C PHE A 93 11.16 2.96 -25.75
N ASN A 94 10.96 2.87 -27.06
CA ASN A 94 10.81 4.06 -27.89
C ASN A 94 9.36 4.58 -27.80
N PHE A 95 9.04 5.24 -26.68
CA PHE A 95 7.94 6.21 -26.68
C PHE A 95 8.37 7.33 -27.61
N SER A 96 7.77 7.43 -28.80
CA SER A 96 8.12 8.47 -29.79
C SER A 96 7.79 9.91 -29.36
N ASN A 97 7.52 10.14 -28.07
CA ASN A 97 7.58 11.41 -27.36
C ASN A 97 7.76 11.05 -25.87
N ASP A 98 8.78 11.59 -25.22
CA ASP A 98 8.93 11.52 -23.77
C ASP A 98 7.65 12.14 -23.14
N PRO A 99 6.85 11.42 -22.33
CA PRO A 99 5.58 11.94 -21.81
C PRO A 99 5.74 13.14 -20.87
N PHE A 100 6.99 13.52 -20.54
CA PHE A 100 7.33 14.46 -19.49
C PHE A 100 8.11 15.70 -19.96
N ASP A 101 8.29 15.92 -21.27
CA ASP A 101 8.91 17.15 -21.77
C ASP A 101 7.85 18.28 -21.86
N LEU A 102 7.63 18.96 -20.73
CA LEU A 102 6.80 20.16 -20.65
C LEU A 102 7.63 21.37 -21.11
N GLU A 103 7.52 21.78 -22.37
CA GLU A 103 7.99 23.11 -22.78
C GLU A 103 7.25 24.18 -21.95
N SER A 104 8.02 25.00 -21.23
CA SER A 104 7.52 26.13 -20.46
C SER A 104 6.87 27.17 -21.38
N ILE A 105 5.56 27.36 -21.27
CA ILE A 105 4.83 28.41 -21.98
C ILE A 105 5.25 29.78 -21.41
N PRO A 106 5.66 30.77 -22.23
CA PRO A 106 5.97 32.10 -21.74
C PRO A 106 4.70 32.83 -21.32
N GLN A 107 4.64 33.28 -20.07
CA GLN A 107 3.65 34.25 -19.61
C GLN A 107 3.96 35.60 -20.27
N ASN A 108 3.19 35.97 -21.28
CA ASN A 108 3.03 37.36 -21.69
C ASN A 108 1.71 37.55 -22.43
N GLY A 109 0.80 38.35 -21.85
CA GLY A 109 -0.39 38.80 -22.57
C GLY A 109 -1.62 39.08 -21.71
N PHE A 110 -1.54 40.11 -20.85
CA PHE A 110 -2.54 41.17 -20.67
C PHE A 110 -4.04 40.81 -20.70
N LEU A 111 -4.75 40.94 -19.57
CA LEU A 111 -5.97 41.76 -19.45
C LEU A 111 -6.25 42.15 -17.98
N SER A 112 -6.02 43.44 -17.72
CA SER A 112 -6.66 44.39 -16.79
C SER A 112 -6.95 44.02 -15.33
N GLU A 113 -6.24 44.74 -14.45
CA GLU A 113 -6.66 45.16 -13.12
C GLU A 113 -8.11 45.68 -13.10
N THR A 114 -8.88 45.28 -12.09
CA THR A 114 -9.37 46.17 -11.02
C THR A 114 -10.42 45.42 -10.20
N PHE A 115 -10.38 45.67 -8.88
CA PHE A 115 -11.29 45.28 -7.80
C PHE A 115 -10.72 44.33 -6.74
N MET A 116 -10.49 44.98 -5.58
CA MET A 116 -10.30 44.47 -4.23
C MET A 116 -8.87 44.14 -3.79
N GLU A 117 -8.03 45.18 -3.80
CA GLU A 117 -7.26 45.52 -2.61
C GLU A 117 -8.23 45.87 -1.47
N ASP A 118 -8.44 44.95 -0.54
CA ASP A 118 -8.47 45.24 0.90
C ASP A 118 -8.74 43.93 1.63
N THR A 119 -7.68 43.27 2.08
CA THR A 119 -7.52 42.58 3.38
C THR A 119 -6.16 41.86 3.37
N ILE A 120 -5.05 42.61 3.30
CA ILE A 120 -3.72 42.08 3.62
C ILE A 120 -3.08 43.03 4.63
N ALA A 121 -3.48 42.87 5.87
CA ALA A 121 -2.67 43.29 7.01
C ALA A 121 -2.67 42.14 8.02
N GLN A 122 -1.47 41.63 8.28
CA GLN A 122 -1.12 40.63 9.30
C GLN A 122 -1.35 39.15 8.90
N GLN A 123 -0.37 38.58 8.22
CA GLN A 123 0.12 37.22 8.51
C GLN A 123 1.60 37.12 8.12
N ASN A 124 2.43 36.63 9.06
CA ASN A 124 3.89 36.57 8.98
C ASN A 124 4.40 35.76 7.76
N PRO A 125 5.47 36.18 7.07
CA PRO A 125 5.97 35.51 5.87
C PRO A 125 6.93 34.33 6.12
N ASN A 126 6.91 33.70 7.30
CA ASN A 126 7.78 32.56 7.62
C ASN A 126 6.95 31.36 8.09
N ASP A 127 6.38 30.59 7.14
CA ASP A 127 6.15 29.14 7.25
C ASP A 127 5.40 28.58 6.02
N ILE A 128 5.93 28.83 4.81
CA ILE A 128 5.58 28.01 3.65
C ILE A 128 6.86 27.30 3.22
N GLY A 129 7.16 26.22 3.93
CA GLY A 129 8.15 25.23 3.51
C GLY A 129 7.70 24.61 2.20
N ARG A 130 8.10 25.24 1.09
CA ARG A 130 7.96 24.73 -0.26
C ARG A 130 8.87 23.49 -0.36
N ILE A 131 8.32 22.31 -0.07
CA ILE A 131 9.03 21.03 -0.23
C ILE A 131 9.25 20.85 -1.74
N THR A 132 10.44 21.19 -2.22
CA THR A 132 10.92 20.78 -3.53
C THR A 132 10.96 19.26 -3.57
N SER A 133 10.39 18.65 -4.60
CA SER A 133 10.38 17.20 -4.83
C SER A 133 11.79 16.62 -4.65
N SER A 134 12.03 15.92 -3.53
CA SER A 134 13.28 15.17 -3.37
C SER A 134 13.36 14.11 -4.48
N THR A 135 14.52 13.97 -5.12
CA THR A 135 14.79 12.96 -6.16
C THR A 135 14.35 11.55 -5.74
N THR A 136 14.48 11.23 -4.45
CA THR A 136 14.04 9.98 -3.85
C THR A 136 12.52 9.77 -3.90
N ALA A 137 11.71 10.81 -3.68
CA ALA A 137 10.26 10.71 -3.76
C ALA A 137 9.79 10.60 -5.22
N GLN A 138 10.43 11.34 -6.12
CA GLN A 138 10.19 11.25 -7.56
C GLN A 138 10.39 9.82 -8.09
N ALA A 139 11.53 9.19 -7.78
CA ALA A 139 11.84 7.82 -8.26
C ALA A 139 10.80 6.77 -7.77
N ARG A 140 10.26 6.93 -6.57
CA ARG A 140 9.21 6.05 -6.02
C ARG A 140 7.91 6.19 -6.81
N VAL A 141 7.51 7.43 -7.07
CA VAL A 141 6.28 7.75 -7.79
C VAL A 141 6.38 7.32 -9.25
N GLU A 142 7.51 7.54 -9.91
CA GLU A 142 7.76 7.08 -11.28
C GLU A 142 7.69 5.55 -11.39
N PHE A 143 8.29 4.83 -10.44
CA PHE A 143 8.16 3.37 -10.37
C PHE A 143 6.68 2.96 -10.25
N ALA A 144 5.94 3.61 -9.36
CA ALA A 144 4.54 3.30 -9.16
C ALA A 144 3.67 3.63 -10.39
N ALA A 145 3.90 4.78 -11.02
CA ALA A 145 3.23 5.18 -12.25
C ALA A 145 3.48 4.17 -13.37
N LYS A 146 4.73 3.71 -13.54
CA LYS A 146 5.09 2.69 -14.53
C LYS A 146 4.36 1.37 -14.28
N LYS A 147 4.23 0.95 -13.01
CA LYS A 147 3.47 -0.26 -12.65
C LYS A 147 1.99 -0.10 -12.89
N LEU A 148 1.40 1.04 -12.52
CA LEU A 148 -0.01 1.31 -12.76
C LEU A 148 -0.33 1.34 -14.26
N ALA A 149 0.49 2.03 -15.06
CA ALA A 149 0.32 2.13 -16.51
C ALA A 149 0.41 0.78 -17.24
N ALA A 150 1.05 -0.24 -16.65
CA ALA A 150 1.12 -1.59 -17.22
C ALA A 150 -0.15 -2.42 -16.98
N LEU A 151 -1.01 -2.04 -16.02
CA LEU A 151 -2.17 -2.83 -15.61
C LEU A 151 -3.19 -3.14 -16.72
N PRO A 152 -3.50 -2.24 -17.68
CA PRO A 152 -4.42 -2.57 -18.78
C PRO A 152 -3.92 -3.75 -19.61
N LYS A 153 -2.60 -3.83 -19.86
CA LYS A 153 -1.97 -4.94 -20.56
C LYS A 153 -2.01 -6.23 -19.74
N THR A 154 -1.68 -6.15 -18.45
CA THR A 154 -1.76 -7.30 -17.55
C THR A 154 -3.18 -7.86 -17.49
N PHE A 155 -4.18 -6.97 -17.37
CA PHE A 155 -5.57 -7.38 -17.28
C PHE A 155 -6.07 -8.02 -18.58
N SER A 156 -5.76 -7.44 -19.74
CA SER A 156 -6.17 -7.99 -21.05
C SER A 156 -5.59 -9.38 -21.31
N GLN A 157 -4.36 -9.64 -20.85
CA GLN A 157 -3.68 -10.92 -21.05
C GLN A 157 -4.09 -11.99 -20.03
N GLN A 158 -4.35 -11.59 -18.77
CA GLN A 158 -4.47 -12.54 -17.66
C GLN A 158 -5.86 -12.59 -17.04
N GLY A 159 -6.72 -11.60 -17.26
CA GLY A 159 -7.98 -11.45 -16.54
C GLY A 159 -7.80 -11.31 -15.02
N GLN A 160 -6.61 -10.90 -14.59
CA GLN A 160 -6.20 -10.76 -13.19
C GLN A 160 -5.24 -9.56 -13.08
N THR A 161 -5.31 -8.85 -11.95
CA THR A 161 -4.33 -7.84 -11.55
C THR A 161 -4.09 -7.91 -10.04
N MET A 162 -3.31 -6.98 -9.50
CA MET A 162 -3.10 -6.84 -8.06
C MET A 162 -4.37 -6.49 -7.26
N PHE A 163 -5.48 -6.12 -7.92
CA PHE A 163 -6.76 -5.80 -7.27
C PHE A 163 -8.00 -6.45 -7.93
N ILE A 164 -7.85 -7.08 -9.10
CA ILE A 164 -8.90 -7.89 -9.75
C ILE A 164 -8.48 -9.36 -9.68
N HIS A 165 -9.25 -10.18 -8.96
CA HIS A 165 -8.97 -11.60 -8.88
C HIS A 165 -9.66 -12.41 -9.99
N ARG A 166 -8.91 -13.28 -10.67
CA ARG A 166 -9.39 -14.07 -11.82
C ARG A 166 -10.68 -14.85 -11.53
N ARG A 167 -10.76 -15.51 -10.37
CA ARG A 167 -11.94 -16.30 -9.99
C ARG A 167 -13.21 -15.47 -9.81
N LEU A 168 -13.12 -14.28 -9.19
CA LEU A 168 -14.30 -13.41 -9.07
C LEU A 168 -14.79 -12.95 -10.44
N PHE A 169 -13.86 -12.63 -11.33
CA PHE A 169 -14.17 -12.23 -12.70
C PHE A 169 -14.78 -13.38 -13.52
N GLN A 170 -14.19 -14.58 -13.49
CA GLN A 170 -14.66 -15.75 -14.25
C GLN A 170 -15.99 -16.30 -13.77
N ASP A 171 -16.23 -16.34 -12.46
CA ASP A 171 -17.43 -16.97 -11.90
C ASP A 171 -18.68 -16.11 -12.08
N ARG A 172 -18.53 -14.77 -12.05
CA ARG A 172 -19.66 -13.83 -12.20
C ARG A 172 -19.78 -13.22 -13.58
N THR A 173 -18.69 -13.15 -14.34
CA THR A 173 -18.62 -12.51 -15.66
C THR A 173 -19.32 -11.15 -15.71
N PRO A 174 -18.98 -10.20 -14.83
CA PRO A 174 -19.75 -8.98 -14.69
C PRO A 174 -19.56 -8.05 -15.89
N PRO A 175 -20.64 -7.44 -16.43
CA PRO A 175 -20.57 -6.64 -17.65
C PRO A 175 -19.53 -5.51 -17.59
N ALA A 176 -19.39 -4.85 -16.43
CA ALA A 176 -18.44 -3.75 -16.24
C ALA A 176 -16.98 -4.21 -16.48
N LEU A 177 -16.59 -5.38 -15.97
CA LEU A 177 -15.23 -5.90 -16.16
C LEU A 177 -15.04 -6.52 -17.55
N GLN A 178 -16.08 -7.06 -18.17
CA GLN A 178 -15.99 -7.53 -19.57
C GLN A 178 -15.75 -6.36 -20.52
N ASP A 179 -16.46 -5.25 -20.32
CA ASP A 179 -16.26 -4.01 -21.06
C ASP A 179 -14.87 -3.44 -20.80
N ALA A 180 -14.41 -3.44 -19.54
CA ALA A 180 -13.06 -3.01 -19.19
C ALA A 180 -11.98 -3.88 -19.83
N LEU A 181 -12.16 -5.22 -19.83
CA LEU A 181 -11.24 -6.16 -20.47
C LEU A 181 -11.13 -5.88 -21.97
N SER A 182 -12.27 -5.71 -22.63
CA SER A 182 -12.35 -5.42 -24.07
C SER A 182 -11.71 -4.07 -24.40
N THR A 183 -11.97 -3.05 -23.58
CA THR A 183 -11.37 -1.71 -23.71
C THR A 183 -9.85 -1.76 -23.52
N CYS A 184 -9.37 -2.50 -22.51
CA CYS A 184 -7.94 -2.70 -22.27
C CYS A 184 -7.27 -3.43 -23.44
N ALA A 185 -7.92 -4.44 -24.01
CA ALA A 185 -7.41 -5.15 -25.19
C ALA A 185 -7.34 -4.24 -26.42
N LEU A 186 -8.40 -3.45 -26.69
CA LEU A 186 -8.41 -2.46 -27.77
C LEU A 186 -7.33 -1.40 -27.57
N TYR A 187 -7.14 -0.93 -26.34
CA TYR A 187 -6.08 0.00 -25.97
C TYR A 187 -4.69 -0.57 -26.23
N CYS A 188 -4.46 -1.85 -25.94
CA CYS A 188 -3.18 -2.51 -26.24
C CYS A 188 -2.92 -2.68 -27.75
N LEU A 189 -3.96 -2.62 -28.59
CA LEU A 189 -3.89 -2.67 -30.05
C LEU A 189 -3.93 -1.28 -30.70
N LYS A 190 -3.89 -0.22 -29.89
CA LYS A 190 -3.93 1.17 -30.35
C LYS A 190 -2.73 1.47 -31.25
N ASN A 191 -2.99 2.16 -32.35
CA ASN A 191 -2.00 2.72 -33.27
C ASN A 191 -2.51 4.08 -33.79
N THR A 192 -1.71 4.76 -34.61
CA THR A 192 -2.04 6.09 -35.16
C THR A 192 -3.35 6.11 -35.94
N GLU A 193 -3.69 5.02 -36.63
CA GLU A 193 -4.90 4.92 -37.47
C GLU A 193 -6.18 4.72 -36.65
N ASN A 194 -6.12 3.90 -35.61
CA ASN A 194 -7.31 3.52 -34.83
C ASN A 194 -7.47 4.31 -33.51
N GLN A 195 -6.51 5.15 -33.14
CA GLN A 195 -6.49 5.85 -31.84
C GLN A 195 -7.79 6.58 -31.52
N ALA A 196 -8.33 7.36 -32.46
CA ALA A 196 -9.57 8.12 -32.22
C ALA A 196 -10.76 7.20 -31.91
N LEU A 197 -10.84 6.02 -32.54
CA LEU A 197 -11.89 5.04 -32.29
C LEU A 197 -11.72 4.37 -30.93
N VAL A 198 -10.48 4.02 -30.56
CA VAL A 198 -10.14 3.45 -29.25
C VAL A 198 -10.52 4.42 -28.13
N PHE A 199 -10.15 5.69 -28.26
CA PHE A 199 -10.47 6.72 -27.26
C PHE A 199 -11.97 6.98 -27.15
N ARG A 200 -12.68 7.00 -28.28
CA ARG A 200 -14.16 7.12 -28.26
C ARG A 200 -14.82 5.91 -27.60
N ASN A 201 -14.28 4.70 -27.80
CA ASN A 201 -14.78 3.49 -27.14
C ASN A 201 -14.57 3.56 -25.63
N LEU A 202 -13.37 3.90 -25.19
CA LEU A 202 -13.03 4.13 -23.78
C LEU A 202 -13.98 5.15 -23.13
N GLU A 203 -14.13 6.32 -23.76
CA GLU A 203 -15.00 7.39 -23.30
C GLU A 203 -16.44 6.90 -23.13
N HIS A 204 -16.97 6.25 -24.16
CA HIS A 204 -18.35 5.76 -24.16
C HIS A 204 -18.58 4.73 -23.05
N LYS A 205 -17.66 3.78 -22.88
CA LYS A 205 -17.76 2.76 -21.83
C LYS A 205 -17.62 3.35 -20.43
N ARG A 206 -16.76 4.34 -20.25
CA ARG A 206 -16.62 5.07 -18.97
C ARG A 206 -17.91 5.82 -18.62
N GLN A 207 -18.43 6.63 -19.54
CA GLN A 207 -19.67 7.39 -19.34
C GLN A 207 -20.86 6.47 -19.06
N GLN A 208 -20.99 5.38 -19.82
CA GLN A 208 -22.04 4.39 -19.62
C GLN A 208 -21.98 3.76 -18.23
N LEU A 209 -20.77 3.45 -17.74
CA LEU A 209 -20.58 2.89 -16.41
C LEU A 209 -20.96 3.89 -15.31
N ILE A 210 -20.47 5.13 -15.40
CA ILE A 210 -20.75 6.18 -14.41
C ILE A 210 -22.26 6.48 -14.36
N ALA A 211 -22.93 6.59 -15.51
CA ALA A 211 -24.37 6.87 -15.57
C ALA A 211 -25.23 5.73 -15.02
N LYS A 212 -24.75 4.48 -15.07
CA LYS A 212 -25.52 3.29 -14.66
C LYS A 212 -25.45 3.02 -13.16
N ILE A 213 -24.32 3.31 -12.52
CA ILE A 213 -24.05 2.87 -11.15
C ILE A 213 -24.46 3.96 -10.17
N GLU A 214 -25.44 3.65 -9.33
CA GLU A 214 -25.80 4.47 -8.18
C GLU A 214 -25.07 3.94 -6.93
N PRO A 215 -23.94 4.53 -6.51
CA PRO A 215 -23.07 3.94 -5.49
C PRO A 215 -23.76 3.73 -4.13
N LEU A 216 -24.74 4.55 -3.76
CA LEU A 216 -25.49 4.40 -2.51
C LEU A 216 -26.41 3.17 -2.49
N LEU A 217 -26.93 2.76 -3.65
CA LEU A 217 -27.91 1.69 -3.77
C LEU A 217 -27.32 0.39 -4.34
N ALA A 218 -26.23 0.50 -5.11
CA ALA A 218 -25.61 -0.63 -5.77
C ALA A 218 -25.20 -1.72 -4.75
N PRO A 219 -25.47 -3.01 -5.01
CA PRO A 219 -24.91 -4.09 -4.23
C PRO A 219 -23.39 -3.99 -4.15
N LYS A 220 -22.79 -4.42 -3.03
CA LYS A 220 -21.33 -4.34 -2.82
C LYS A 220 -20.53 -4.94 -3.97
N MET A 221 -20.94 -6.09 -4.49
CA MET A 221 -20.25 -6.76 -5.60
C MET A 221 -20.28 -5.92 -6.87
N ASP A 222 -21.44 -5.36 -7.21
CA ASP A 222 -21.60 -4.56 -8.40
C ASP A 222 -20.80 -3.26 -8.29
N LEU A 223 -20.74 -2.64 -7.10
CA LEU A 223 -19.89 -1.48 -6.83
C LEU A 223 -18.39 -1.82 -6.89
N LEU A 224 -17.99 -2.99 -6.38
CA LEU A 224 -16.61 -3.48 -6.49
C LEU A 224 -16.19 -3.62 -7.95
N GLU A 225 -17.00 -4.33 -8.74
CA GLU A 225 -16.73 -4.61 -10.16
C GLU A 225 -16.74 -3.31 -10.98
N ALA A 226 -17.65 -2.39 -10.68
CA ALA A 226 -17.71 -1.08 -11.30
C ALA A 226 -16.49 -0.21 -10.95
N LEU A 227 -16.08 -0.18 -9.68
CA LEU A 227 -14.89 0.58 -9.28
C LEU A 227 -13.61 -0.01 -9.90
N GLN A 228 -13.49 -1.34 -9.96
CA GLN A 228 -12.38 -2.00 -10.63
C GLN A 228 -12.28 -1.61 -12.11
N ALA A 229 -13.42 -1.57 -12.83
CA ALA A 229 -13.49 -1.11 -14.22
C ALA A 229 -13.15 0.39 -14.33
N LEU A 230 -13.66 1.23 -13.45
CA LEU A 230 -13.40 2.67 -13.44
C LEU A 230 -11.90 2.96 -13.21
N ILE A 231 -11.23 2.24 -12.32
CA ILE A 231 -9.77 2.34 -12.12
C ILE A 231 -9.02 2.05 -13.42
N MET A 232 -9.42 1.02 -14.19
CA MET A 232 -8.78 0.72 -15.48
C MET A 232 -8.95 1.87 -16.48
N TYR A 233 -10.15 2.43 -16.58
CA TYR A 233 -10.39 3.57 -17.47
C TYR A 233 -9.57 4.79 -17.05
N GLN A 234 -9.47 5.05 -15.74
CA GLN A 234 -8.69 6.15 -15.19
C GLN A 234 -7.19 5.98 -15.46
N ILE A 235 -6.64 4.78 -15.25
CA ILE A 235 -5.23 4.47 -15.57
C ILE A 235 -4.93 4.77 -17.04
N ILE A 236 -5.76 4.30 -17.98
CA ILE A 236 -5.58 4.58 -19.40
C ILE A 236 -5.62 6.08 -19.65
N SER A 237 -6.62 6.77 -19.08
CA SER A 237 -6.88 8.16 -19.37
C SER A 237 -5.83 9.12 -18.80
N LEU A 238 -5.23 8.77 -17.65
CA LEU A 238 -4.19 9.58 -17.00
C LEU A 238 -2.80 9.38 -17.64
N PHE A 239 -2.46 8.15 -18.04
CA PHE A 239 -1.11 7.78 -18.46
C PHE A 239 -0.91 7.59 -19.98
N ASP A 240 -1.96 7.70 -20.79
CA ASP A 240 -1.82 7.58 -22.26
C ASP A 240 -1.00 8.73 -22.89
N GLY A 241 -1.13 9.94 -22.35
CA GLY A 241 -0.50 11.15 -22.89
C GLY A 241 -1.48 12.12 -23.56
N ASP A 242 -2.65 11.64 -23.99
CA ASP A 242 -3.71 12.48 -24.56
C ASP A 242 -4.27 13.49 -23.53
N ILE A 243 -4.24 14.77 -23.90
CA ILE A 243 -4.65 15.88 -23.03
C ILE A 243 -6.15 15.82 -22.70
N ARG A 244 -6.99 15.37 -23.65
CA ARG A 244 -8.45 15.34 -23.46
C ARG A 244 -8.83 14.20 -22.52
N LEU A 245 -8.24 13.03 -22.69
CA LEU A 245 -8.42 11.90 -21.77
C LEU A 245 -8.00 12.28 -20.35
N ARG A 246 -6.86 12.97 -20.21
CA ARG A 246 -6.40 13.44 -18.91
C ARG A 246 -7.38 14.44 -18.28
N ALA A 247 -7.86 15.42 -19.03
CA ALA A 247 -8.84 16.39 -18.52
C ALA A 247 -10.14 15.72 -18.05
N GLN A 248 -10.60 14.68 -18.75
CA GLN A 248 -11.78 13.91 -18.36
C GLN A 248 -11.52 13.07 -17.10
N ALA A 249 -10.35 12.43 -17.02
CA ALA A 249 -9.92 11.68 -15.85
C ALA A 249 -9.91 12.54 -14.58
N GLU A 250 -9.40 13.76 -14.69
CA GLU A 250 -9.41 14.75 -13.62
C GLU A 250 -10.83 15.15 -13.21
N ALA A 251 -11.74 15.35 -14.16
CA ALA A 251 -13.14 15.64 -13.87
C ALA A 251 -13.84 14.48 -13.13
N ASP A 252 -13.47 13.25 -13.45
CA ASP A 252 -14.03 12.04 -12.85
C ASP A 252 -13.30 11.60 -11.55
N GLU A 253 -12.29 12.34 -11.07
CA GLU A 253 -11.52 12.00 -9.86
C GLU A 253 -12.43 11.88 -8.62
N LEU A 254 -13.32 12.86 -8.42
CA LEU A 254 -14.25 12.86 -7.29
C LEU A 254 -15.19 11.66 -7.33
N VAL A 255 -15.62 11.22 -8.52
CA VAL A 255 -16.46 10.04 -8.71
C VAL A 255 -15.70 8.78 -8.28
N LEU A 256 -14.44 8.64 -8.71
CA LEU A 256 -13.57 7.53 -8.33
C LEU A 256 -13.41 7.44 -6.81
N LEU A 257 -13.06 8.55 -6.16
CA LEU A 257 -12.83 8.60 -4.71
C LEU A 257 -14.11 8.39 -3.91
N MET A 258 -15.26 8.89 -4.39
CA MET A 258 -16.56 8.66 -3.78
C MET A 258 -16.90 7.16 -3.80
N TRP A 259 -16.74 6.48 -4.94
CA TRP A 259 -17.00 5.04 -5.07
C TRP A 259 -16.05 4.22 -4.19
N ALA A 260 -14.77 4.59 -4.14
CA ALA A 260 -13.79 3.95 -3.26
C ALA A 260 -14.18 4.09 -1.77
N SER A 261 -14.63 5.27 -1.35
CA SER A 261 -15.07 5.53 0.02
C SER A 261 -16.32 4.73 0.40
N HIS A 262 -17.30 4.63 -0.52
CA HIS A 262 -18.51 3.83 -0.33
C HIS A 262 -18.23 2.33 -0.30
N LEU A 263 -17.32 1.85 -1.14
CA LEU A 263 -16.90 0.45 -1.09
C LEU A 263 -16.17 0.17 0.23
N ASN A 264 -15.32 1.09 0.68
CA ASN A 264 -14.57 0.94 1.92
C ASN A 264 -15.50 0.84 3.15
N SER A 265 -16.54 1.67 3.24
CA SER A 265 -17.51 1.61 4.35
C SER A 265 -18.28 0.29 4.43
N ARG A 266 -18.38 -0.44 3.31
CA ARG A 266 -19.01 -1.76 3.21
C ARG A 266 -18.00 -2.91 3.28
N THR A 267 -16.72 -2.61 3.42
CA THR A 267 -15.63 -3.58 3.43
C THR A 267 -15.23 -3.90 4.85
N ARG A 268 -15.23 -5.20 5.19
CA ARG A 268 -14.72 -5.64 6.48
C ARG A 268 -13.23 -5.39 6.51
N GLN A 269 -12.81 -4.51 7.40
CA GLN A 269 -11.42 -4.31 7.71
C GLN A 269 -10.90 -5.53 8.44
N VAL A 270 -9.61 -5.77 8.28
CA VAL A 270 -8.97 -6.88 8.95
C VAL A 270 -8.71 -6.48 10.39
N GLN A 271 -9.33 -7.22 11.32
CA GLN A 271 -9.21 -6.92 12.75
C GLN A 271 -7.93 -7.57 13.27
N PRO A 272 -7.11 -6.87 14.08
CA PRO A 272 -6.05 -7.54 14.81
C PRO A 272 -6.66 -8.65 15.68
N PRO A 273 -5.96 -9.77 15.90
CA PRO A 273 -6.42 -10.78 16.85
C PRO A 273 -6.42 -10.14 18.25
N LEU A 274 -7.60 -9.73 18.73
CA LEU A 274 -7.77 -9.14 20.06
C LEU A 274 -7.65 -10.20 21.18
N ALA A 275 -7.52 -11.49 20.84
CA ALA A 275 -7.37 -12.58 21.80
C ALA A 275 -6.45 -13.69 21.26
N PRO A 276 -5.74 -14.42 22.15
CA PRO A 276 -5.02 -15.64 21.78
C PRO A 276 -5.94 -16.57 20.99
N ILE A 277 -5.38 -17.23 19.98
CA ILE A 277 -6.07 -18.14 19.05
C ILE A 277 -6.94 -19.18 19.80
N GLU A 278 -6.58 -19.52 21.04
CA GLU A 278 -7.31 -20.42 21.94
C GLU A 278 -8.76 -19.98 22.25
N ALA A 279 -9.09 -18.68 22.21
CA ALA A 279 -10.45 -18.17 22.45
C ALA A 279 -11.31 -18.07 21.17
N GLN A 280 -10.70 -18.24 19.99
CA GLN A 280 -11.40 -18.17 18.69
C GLN A 280 -11.88 -19.55 18.21
N CYS A 281 -11.41 -20.61 18.86
CA CYS A 281 -11.90 -21.98 18.72
C CYS A 281 -13.14 -22.22 19.60
N MET A 282 -14.21 -21.47 19.37
CA MET A 282 -15.54 -21.99 19.70
C MET A 282 -15.83 -23.13 18.70
N PRO A 283 -16.24 -24.33 19.14
CA PRO A 283 -16.61 -25.40 18.24
C PRO A 283 -17.88 -25.00 17.47
N GLY A 284 -17.69 -24.38 16.31
CA GLY A 284 -18.76 -23.78 15.50
C GLY A 284 -18.37 -22.52 14.72
N SER A 285 -17.21 -21.89 14.97
CA SER A 285 -16.71 -20.81 14.11
C SER A 285 -16.26 -21.39 12.76
N THR A 286 -17.16 -21.40 11.79
CA THR A 286 -16.81 -21.76 10.41
C THR A 286 -15.70 -20.83 9.95
N SER A 287 -14.54 -21.40 9.57
CA SER A 287 -13.48 -20.68 8.87
C SER A 287 -14.11 -19.79 7.80
N PRO A 288 -13.70 -18.52 7.65
CA PRO A 288 -14.29 -17.66 6.63
C PRO A 288 -14.20 -18.36 5.28
N SER A 289 -15.34 -18.53 4.60
CA SER A 289 -15.35 -19.19 3.30
C SER A 289 -14.39 -18.45 2.35
N TRP A 290 -13.60 -19.20 1.57
CA TRP A 290 -12.60 -18.60 0.68
C TRP A 290 -13.21 -17.51 -0.21
N ARG A 291 -14.44 -17.75 -0.70
CA ARG A 291 -15.21 -16.77 -1.46
C ARG A 291 -15.47 -15.46 -0.71
N ARG A 292 -15.82 -15.53 0.57
CA ARG A 292 -16.05 -14.33 1.40
C ARG A 292 -14.73 -13.58 1.61
N TRP A 293 -13.66 -14.28 1.96
CA TRP A 293 -12.34 -13.68 2.09
C TRP A 293 -11.94 -12.97 0.80
N LEU A 294 -12.14 -13.62 -0.34
CA LEU A 294 -11.74 -13.11 -1.65
C LEU A 294 -12.47 -11.83 -2.05
N ILE A 295 -13.77 -11.73 -1.73
CA ILE A 295 -14.56 -10.51 -1.95
C ILE A 295 -14.03 -9.37 -1.08
N GLU A 296 -13.80 -9.62 0.21
CA GLU A 296 -13.32 -8.60 1.13
C GLU A 296 -11.88 -8.15 0.77
N GLU A 297 -11.01 -9.09 0.42
CA GLU A 297 -9.63 -8.82 0.00
C GLU A 297 -9.57 -8.04 -1.31
N SER A 298 -10.35 -8.45 -2.32
CA SER A 298 -10.48 -7.70 -3.57
C SER A 298 -11.02 -6.29 -3.34
N SER A 299 -11.96 -6.12 -2.40
CA SER A 299 -12.48 -4.80 -2.03
C SER A 299 -11.37 -3.91 -1.43
N ARG A 300 -10.60 -4.43 -0.47
CA ARG A 300 -9.50 -3.68 0.14
C ARG A 300 -8.44 -3.29 -0.88
N ARG A 301 -8.00 -4.24 -1.72
CA ARG A 301 -7.01 -4.01 -2.78
C ARG A 301 -7.48 -2.96 -3.80
N THR A 302 -8.76 -3.01 -4.17
CA THR A 302 -9.36 -2.03 -5.11
C THR A 302 -9.38 -0.63 -4.51
N VAL A 303 -9.78 -0.48 -3.25
CA VAL A 303 -9.77 0.81 -2.55
C VAL A 303 -8.35 1.37 -2.44
N ILE A 304 -7.40 0.55 -1.98
CA ILE A 304 -5.98 0.95 -1.88
C ILE A 304 -5.46 1.42 -3.24
N THR A 305 -5.77 0.70 -4.32
CA THR A 305 -5.34 1.05 -5.69
C THR A 305 -5.96 2.37 -6.16
N ALA A 306 -7.23 2.64 -5.85
CA ALA A 306 -7.88 3.91 -6.21
C ALA A 306 -7.19 5.12 -5.57
N PHE A 307 -6.91 5.05 -4.27
CA PHE A 307 -6.20 6.13 -3.56
C PHE A 307 -4.73 6.23 -3.98
N MET A 308 -4.06 5.10 -4.25
CA MET A 308 -2.71 5.10 -4.78
C MET A 308 -2.64 5.76 -6.16
N LEU A 309 -3.61 5.48 -7.05
CA LEU A 309 -3.68 6.13 -8.37
C LEU A 309 -3.82 7.64 -8.24
N LYS A 310 -4.75 8.12 -7.41
CA LYS A 310 -4.89 9.56 -7.10
C LYS A 310 -3.59 10.13 -6.57
N GLY A 311 -2.92 9.43 -5.66
CA GLY A 311 -1.73 9.94 -5.00
C GLY A 311 -0.52 10.05 -5.92
N VAL A 312 -0.28 9.00 -6.70
CA VAL A 312 0.75 8.98 -7.75
C VAL A 312 0.50 10.10 -8.75
N TYR A 313 -0.73 10.24 -9.25
CA TYR A 313 -1.07 11.28 -10.21
C TYR A 313 -0.92 12.70 -9.64
N SER A 314 -1.42 12.93 -8.42
CA SER A 314 -1.31 14.22 -7.74
C SER A 314 0.15 14.65 -7.59
N TYR A 315 1.02 13.72 -7.20
CA TYR A 315 2.45 13.99 -7.10
C TYR A 315 3.07 14.32 -8.45
N LEU A 316 2.78 13.56 -9.50
CA LEU A 316 3.29 13.86 -10.85
C LEU A 316 2.82 15.22 -11.36
N LYS A 317 1.59 15.63 -11.04
CA LYS A 317 1.01 16.91 -11.46
C LYS A 317 1.52 18.10 -10.63
N LEU A 318 1.65 17.95 -9.31
CA LEU A 318 1.83 19.06 -8.37
C LEU A 318 3.15 19.01 -7.58
N GLY A 319 3.96 17.97 -7.75
CA GLY A 319 5.19 17.71 -6.98
C GLY A 319 4.97 17.27 -5.53
N HIS A 320 3.72 17.11 -5.10
CA HIS A 320 3.33 16.65 -3.78
C HIS A 320 1.99 15.91 -3.83
N ASP A 321 1.72 15.10 -2.81
CA ASP A 321 0.44 14.44 -2.64
C ASP A 321 -0.06 14.53 -1.20
N THR A 322 -1.37 14.52 -1.05
CA THR A 322 -2.07 14.29 0.20
C THR A 322 -2.49 12.82 0.29
N VAL A 323 -1.69 12.05 1.02
CA VAL A 323 -1.99 10.65 1.32
C VAL A 323 -3.08 10.61 2.39
N PRO A 324 -4.27 10.04 2.11
CA PRO A 324 -5.26 9.83 3.16
C PRO A 324 -4.71 8.84 4.19
N ASP A 325 -5.10 8.97 5.47
CA ASP A 325 -4.81 7.95 6.49
C ASP A 325 -5.63 6.68 6.18
N LEU A 326 -5.12 5.84 5.27
CA LEU A 326 -5.69 4.54 5.00
C LEU A 326 -5.31 3.58 6.12
N GLN A 327 -6.15 3.48 7.15
CA GLN A 327 -6.07 2.46 8.19
C GLN A 327 -6.44 1.04 7.68
N MET A 328 -6.28 0.79 6.39
CA MET A 328 -6.64 -0.47 5.74
C MET A 328 -5.46 -1.43 5.73
N GLY A 329 -5.76 -2.72 5.92
CA GLY A 329 -4.83 -3.81 5.69
C GLY A 329 -5.19 -4.62 4.45
N PHE A 330 -4.24 -5.36 3.94
CA PHE A 330 -4.48 -6.37 2.91
C PHE A 330 -3.60 -7.59 3.19
N THR A 331 -3.94 -8.70 2.56
CA THR A 331 -3.21 -9.96 2.72
C THR A 331 -2.05 -9.94 1.74
N ALA A 332 -0.81 -9.83 2.23
CA ALA A 332 0.34 -9.69 1.34
C ALA A 332 0.79 -11.00 0.70
N GLN A 333 0.37 -12.17 1.23
CA GLN A 333 0.85 -13.45 0.70
C GLN A 333 0.40 -13.71 -0.73
N ALA A 334 1.38 -13.81 -1.63
CA ALA A 334 1.19 -14.23 -3.00
C ALA A 334 0.48 -15.58 -3.12
N ALA A 335 0.78 -16.54 -2.22
CA ALA A 335 0.14 -17.86 -2.25
C ALA A 335 -1.38 -17.80 -2.00
N LEU A 336 -1.83 -16.89 -1.13
CA LEU A 336 -3.26 -16.72 -0.83
C LEU A 336 -3.97 -15.93 -1.94
N TRP A 337 -3.38 -14.82 -2.40
CA TRP A 337 -3.97 -14.02 -3.48
C TRP A 337 -3.99 -14.75 -4.82
N ASN A 338 -2.96 -15.53 -5.15
CA ASN A 338 -2.90 -16.22 -6.45
C ASN A 338 -3.61 -17.59 -6.45
N SER A 339 -4.15 -18.02 -5.31
CA SER A 339 -4.87 -19.29 -5.22
C SER A 339 -6.04 -19.33 -6.19
N GLN A 340 -6.12 -20.40 -6.97
CA GLN A 340 -7.21 -20.61 -7.94
C GLN A 340 -8.23 -21.64 -7.44
N SER A 341 -8.13 -22.18 -6.24
CA SER A 341 -9.19 -23.01 -5.67
C SER A 341 -9.25 -22.85 -4.16
N GLU A 342 -10.40 -23.19 -3.57
CA GLU A 342 -10.55 -23.20 -2.11
C GLU A 342 -9.56 -24.17 -1.47
N THR A 343 -9.32 -25.31 -2.12
CA THR A 343 -8.35 -26.30 -1.67
C THR A 343 -6.90 -25.79 -1.71
N SER A 344 -6.50 -25.03 -2.74
CA SER A 344 -5.15 -24.45 -2.79
C SER A 344 -4.99 -23.34 -1.76
N TRP A 345 -6.06 -22.57 -1.54
CA TRP A 345 -6.08 -21.50 -0.55
C TRP A 345 -6.00 -22.05 0.88
N GLN A 346 -6.76 -23.09 1.21
CA GLN A 346 -6.68 -23.79 2.50
C GLN A 346 -5.30 -24.42 2.72
N ARG A 347 -4.70 -25.00 1.69
CA ARG A 347 -3.33 -25.51 1.75
C ARG A 347 -2.33 -24.39 2.06
N ALA A 348 -2.40 -23.29 1.30
CA ALA A 348 -1.53 -22.13 1.52
C ALA A 348 -1.71 -21.51 2.92
N GLN A 349 -2.93 -21.55 3.46
CA GLN A 349 -3.24 -21.11 4.81
C GLN A 349 -2.66 -22.04 5.89
N GLY A 350 -2.62 -23.36 5.64
CA GLY A 350 -2.09 -24.33 6.60
C GLY A 350 -0.56 -24.47 6.59
N GLU A 351 0.09 -24.18 5.47
CA GLU A 351 1.54 -24.32 5.28
C GLU A 351 2.35 -23.06 5.66
N ARG A 352 1.70 -21.90 5.76
CA ARG A 352 2.35 -20.60 5.98
C ARG A 352 1.70 -19.84 7.12
N GLU A 353 2.49 -19.06 7.86
CA GLU A 353 1.95 -18.10 8.82
C GLU A 353 1.11 -17.04 8.06
N TRP A 354 0.00 -16.61 8.67
CA TRP A 354 -0.89 -15.63 8.06
C TRP A 354 -0.28 -14.21 8.13
N LEU A 355 0.40 -13.78 7.07
CA LEU A 355 1.01 -12.46 6.87
C LEU A 355 0.01 -11.40 6.37
N GLU A 356 -0.85 -11.01 7.28
CA GLU A 356 -1.68 -9.83 7.07
C GLU A 356 -0.84 -8.55 7.23
N VAL A 357 -0.77 -7.74 6.17
CA VAL A 357 0.00 -6.49 6.18
C VAL A 357 -0.96 -5.32 6.29
N ARG A 358 -0.86 -4.61 7.41
CA ARG A 358 -1.47 -3.29 7.57
C ARG A 358 -0.44 -2.24 7.17
N VAL A 359 -0.83 -1.29 6.31
CA VAL A 359 0.07 -0.22 5.87
C VAL A 359 0.62 0.56 7.07
N THR A 360 -0.18 0.73 8.13
CA THR A 360 0.19 1.41 9.37
C THR A 360 1.18 0.63 10.26
N HIS A 361 1.26 -0.68 10.12
CA HIS A 361 2.16 -1.57 10.89
C HIS A 361 3.07 -2.36 9.94
N TRP A 362 3.49 -1.70 8.86
CA TRP A 362 4.24 -2.32 7.75
C TRP A 362 5.50 -3.03 8.23
N ASP A 363 6.29 -2.37 9.08
CA ASP A 363 7.59 -2.87 9.53
C ASP A 363 7.47 -4.15 10.36
N GLU A 364 6.47 -4.23 11.25
CA GLU A 364 6.19 -5.43 12.05
C GLU A 364 5.75 -6.61 11.17
N ALA A 365 4.96 -6.34 10.13
CA ALA A 365 4.43 -7.36 9.25
C ALA A 365 5.51 -7.90 8.30
N ILE A 366 6.33 -7.02 7.72
CA ILE A 366 7.42 -7.39 6.80
C ILE A 366 8.58 -8.09 7.51
N ALA A 367 8.84 -7.79 8.79
CA ALA A 367 9.86 -8.50 9.57
C ALA A 367 9.62 -10.02 9.65
N LYS A 368 8.37 -10.47 9.48
CA LYS A 368 7.99 -11.89 9.49
C LYS A 368 7.84 -12.49 8.08
N ALA A 369 7.88 -11.65 7.04
CA ALA A 369 7.62 -12.06 5.67
C ALA A 369 8.91 -12.51 4.97
N LYS A 370 8.77 -13.43 4.01
CA LYS A 370 9.83 -13.75 3.05
C LYS A 370 9.58 -13.00 1.73
N PRO A 371 10.60 -12.79 0.88
CA PRO A 371 10.42 -12.19 -0.44
C PRO A 371 9.34 -12.86 -1.29
N ASP A 372 9.27 -14.20 -1.27
CA ASP A 372 8.26 -14.99 -2.00
C ASP A 372 6.83 -14.75 -1.50
N ASP A 373 6.67 -14.27 -0.25
CA ASP A 373 5.36 -13.96 0.28
C ASP A 373 4.83 -12.67 -0.32
N LEU A 374 5.67 -11.69 -0.68
CA LEU A 374 5.21 -10.37 -1.10
C LEU A 374 4.75 -10.36 -2.56
N GLU A 375 3.43 -10.18 -2.77
CA GLU A 375 2.86 -10.01 -4.10
C GLU A 375 3.01 -8.58 -4.66
N GLU A 376 2.50 -8.37 -5.88
CA GLU A 376 2.72 -7.16 -6.67
C GLU A 376 2.25 -5.86 -5.99
N LEU A 377 1.05 -5.83 -5.39
CA LEU A 377 0.59 -4.65 -4.64
C LEU A 377 1.46 -4.41 -3.40
N GLY A 378 1.87 -5.46 -2.70
CA GLY A 378 2.81 -5.37 -1.60
C GLY A 378 4.17 -4.79 -2.00
N VAL A 379 4.76 -5.24 -3.10
CA VAL A 379 6.02 -4.67 -3.61
C VAL A 379 5.85 -3.20 -3.96
N LEU A 380 4.74 -2.86 -4.62
CA LEU A 380 4.43 -1.49 -5.00
C LEU A 380 4.30 -0.56 -3.78
N ILE A 381 3.59 -0.99 -2.74
CA ILE A 381 3.50 -0.25 -1.47
C ILE A 381 4.87 -0.17 -0.79
N MET A 382 5.66 -1.25 -0.82
CA MET A 382 7.00 -1.25 -0.24
C MET A 382 7.91 -0.21 -0.89
N VAL A 383 7.89 -0.12 -2.22
CA VAL A 383 8.65 0.91 -2.96
C VAL A 383 8.20 2.31 -2.56
N MET A 384 6.89 2.55 -2.45
CA MET A 384 6.37 3.85 -2.03
C MET A 384 6.81 4.22 -0.61
N LEU A 385 6.86 3.26 0.31
CA LEU A 385 7.24 3.48 1.71
C LEU A 385 8.76 3.58 1.91
N LYS A 386 9.53 2.67 1.32
CA LYS A 386 10.96 2.45 1.61
C LYS A 386 11.91 2.85 0.47
N GLY A 387 11.40 3.06 -0.75
CA GLY A 387 12.22 3.34 -1.92
C GLY A 387 12.55 2.08 -2.73
N THR A 388 12.96 2.28 -3.98
CA THR A 388 13.32 1.21 -4.92
C THR A 388 14.53 0.41 -4.43
N ALA A 389 15.60 1.08 -4.00
CA ALA A 389 16.84 0.45 -3.54
C ALA A 389 16.63 -0.44 -2.29
N ALA A 390 15.98 0.10 -1.25
CA ALA A 390 15.72 -0.67 -0.04
C ALA A 390 14.77 -1.85 -0.30
N THR A 391 13.78 -1.67 -1.17
CA THR A 391 12.87 -2.74 -1.58
C THR A 391 13.62 -3.82 -2.36
N GLY A 392 14.49 -3.42 -3.29
CA GLY A 392 15.27 -4.34 -4.10
C GLY A 392 16.26 -5.15 -3.27
N LYS A 393 16.91 -4.51 -2.28
CA LYS A 393 17.79 -5.19 -1.32
C LYS A 393 17.02 -6.23 -0.49
N TRP A 394 15.81 -5.91 -0.05
CA TRP A 394 15.00 -6.83 0.75
C TRP A 394 14.47 -8.02 -0.08
N LEU A 395 14.04 -7.77 -1.32
CA LEU A 395 13.52 -8.79 -2.23
C LEU A 395 14.59 -9.76 -2.73
N GLY A 396 15.82 -9.27 -2.88
CA GLY A 396 16.93 -10.02 -3.45
C GLY A 396 16.90 -10.09 -4.99
N TYR A 397 18.02 -10.54 -5.56
CA TYR A 397 18.31 -10.44 -7.00
C TYR A 397 17.22 -11.01 -7.92
N THR A 398 16.75 -12.23 -7.66
CA THR A 398 15.75 -12.91 -8.51
C THR A 398 14.42 -12.14 -8.61
N HIS A 399 14.00 -11.53 -7.50
CA HIS A 399 12.79 -10.74 -7.43
C HIS A 399 12.96 -9.35 -8.03
N ASN A 400 14.18 -8.79 -7.99
CA ASN A 400 14.48 -7.50 -8.64
C ASN A 400 14.23 -7.56 -10.14
N ILE A 401 14.62 -8.66 -10.79
CA ILE A 401 14.33 -8.91 -12.21
C ILE A 401 12.82 -8.93 -12.45
N ARG A 402 12.11 -9.76 -11.67
CA ARG A 402 10.67 -9.96 -11.79
C ARG A 402 9.88 -8.66 -11.64
N TYR A 403 10.28 -7.81 -10.71
CA TYR A 403 9.58 -6.56 -10.41
C TYR A 403 10.20 -5.34 -11.10
N GLY A 404 11.29 -5.48 -11.86
CA GLY A 404 11.92 -4.39 -12.60
C GLY A 404 12.60 -3.36 -11.71
N LEU A 405 13.32 -3.80 -10.67
CA LEU A 405 14.06 -2.97 -9.71
C LEU A 405 15.59 -2.90 -10.01
N GLU A 406 16.03 -3.46 -11.14
CA GLU A 406 17.44 -3.72 -11.47
C GLU A 406 18.34 -2.48 -11.64
N GLY A 407 17.81 -1.26 -11.55
CA GLY A 407 18.60 -0.01 -11.65
C GLY A 407 18.94 0.66 -10.32
N SER A 408 18.60 0.05 -9.17
CA SER A 408 18.58 0.74 -7.87
C SER A 408 19.83 0.55 -7.00
N GLU A 409 20.84 -0.19 -7.46
CA GLU A 409 22.07 -0.46 -6.69
C GLU A 409 23.25 0.49 -6.99
N HIS A 410 23.11 1.42 -7.94
CA HIS A 410 24.20 2.32 -8.38
C HIS A 410 23.78 3.79 -8.50
N GLY A 411 22.95 4.29 -7.58
CA GLY A 411 22.51 5.70 -7.53
C GLY A 411 22.86 6.36 -6.22
#